data_AF-A0A5J6YWM9-F1
#
_entry.id   AF-A0A5J6YWM9-F1
#
_cell.length_a   1.000
_cell.length_b   1.000
_cell.length_c   1.000
_cell.angle_alpha   90.00
_cell.angle_beta   90.00
_cell.angle_gamma   90.00
#
_symmetry.space_group_name_H-M   'P 1'
#
loop_
_entity.id
_entity.type
_entity.pdbx_description
1 polymer ?
#
loop_
_entity_poly.entity_id
_entity_poly.type
_entity_poly.pdbx_seq_one_letter_code
_entity_poly.pdbx_strand_id
1 'polypeptide(L)'
;MPEDPSPWQAEARFMVNNADELLELLEVSGVAGRPHPPQLSTLVSADLLFEDGDITGKTWLTRPDLSRMQPHATPELKGRINAWDAFAGALENAGQASRLIIWFIR
;
A
#
# COMPACT_ATOMS: atom_id res chain seq x y z
N MET A 1 21.06 15.55 -12.45
CA MET A 1 21.67 14.21 -12.48
C MET A 1 20.62 13.24 -12.98
N PRO A 2 20.94 12.25 -13.83
CA PRO A 2 19.96 11.23 -14.16
C PRO A 2 19.62 10.49 -12.87
N GLU A 3 18.33 10.40 -12.57
CA GLU A 3 17.83 9.73 -11.37
C GLU A 3 18.11 8.23 -11.54
N ASP A 4 18.81 7.62 -10.60
CA ASP A 4 19.04 6.17 -10.63
C ASP A 4 17.68 5.45 -10.77
N PRO A 5 17.58 4.42 -11.64
CA PRO A 5 16.35 3.69 -11.80
C PRO A 5 15.92 3.13 -10.45
N SER A 6 14.73 3.53 -10.01
CA SER A 6 14.14 3.02 -8.77
C SER A 6 14.18 1.49 -8.78
N PRO A 7 14.59 0.83 -7.68
CA PRO A 7 14.58 -0.62 -7.60
C PRO A 7 13.14 -1.18 -7.66
N TRP A 8 12.16 -0.36 -7.31
CA TRP A 8 10.75 -0.66 -7.45
C TRP A 8 10.37 -0.57 -8.92
N GLN A 9 9.40 -1.37 -9.36
CA GLN A 9 8.96 -1.41 -10.75
C GLN A 9 7.45 -1.28 -10.93
N ALA A 10 6.67 -1.36 -9.85
CA ALA A 10 5.22 -1.25 -9.88
C ALA A 10 4.66 -0.61 -8.60
N GLU A 11 3.67 0.27 -8.78
CA GLU A 11 2.86 0.88 -7.72
C GLU A 11 1.38 0.51 -7.90
N ALA A 12 0.70 0.19 -6.80
CA ALA A 12 -0.76 0.12 -6.75
C ALA A 12 -1.35 0.96 -5.63
N ARG A 13 -2.56 1.47 -5.87
CA ARG A 13 -3.29 2.39 -5.00
C ARG A 13 -4.58 1.77 -4.52
N PHE A 14 -4.85 1.91 -3.23
CA PHE A 14 -6.05 1.36 -2.60
C PHE A 14 -6.72 2.38 -1.71
N MET A 15 -8.04 2.45 -1.83
CA MET A 15 -8.91 3.26 -0.99
C MET A 15 -9.36 2.48 0.24
N VAL A 16 -9.46 3.18 1.36
CA VAL A 16 -9.83 2.58 2.65
C VAL A 16 -10.88 3.46 3.31
N ASN A 17 -12.11 2.95 3.37
CA ASN A 17 -13.28 3.66 3.90
C ASN A 17 -13.20 3.97 5.41
N ASN A 18 -12.28 3.34 6.14
CA ASN A 18 -12.01 3.60 7.55
C ASN A 18 -10.51 3.80 7.76
N ALA A 19 -10.06 5.05 7.61
CA ALA A 19 -8.65 5.40 7.72
C ALA A 19 -8.10 5.14 9.14
N ASP A 20 -8.89 5.38 10.18
CA ASP A 20 -8.43 5.30 11.57
C ASP A 20 -8.09 3.86 11.98
N GLU A 21 -8.91 2.89 11.57
CA GLU A 21 -8.66 1.46 11.83
C GLU A 21 -7.40 0.93 11.13
N LEU A 22 -7.15 1.39 9.90
CA LEU A 22 -5.91 1.04 9.20
C LEU A 22 -4.70 1.74 9.83
N LEU A 23 -4.83 2.99 10.25
CA LEU A 23 -3.75 3.71 10.95
C LEU A 23 -3.37 2.99 12.24
N GLU A 24 -4.36 2.59 13.04
CA GLU A 24 -4.12 1.78 14.24
C GLU A 24 -3.43 0.46 13.90
N LEU A 25 -3.88 -0.24 12.85
CA LEU A 25 -3.25 -1.48 12.41
C LEU A 25 -1.79 -1.30 12.00
N LEU A 26 -1.46 -0.21 11.31
CA LEU A 26 -0.09 0.11 10.91
C LEU A 26 0.81 0.38 12.13
N GLU A 27 0.27 1.08 13.14
CA GLU A 27 0.97 1.37 14.40
C GLU A 27 1.25 0.09 15.18
N VAL A 28 0.22 -0.73 15.45
CA VAL A 28 0.39 -1.97 16.24
C VAL A 28 1.28 -3.00 15.54
N SER A 29 1.35 -2.95 14.20
CA SER A 29 2.20 -3.84 13.40
C SER A 29 3.64 -3.31 13.22
N GLY A 30 3.95 -2.12 13.75
CA GLY A 30 5.29 -1.51 13.66
C GLY A 30 5.70 -1.09 12.24
N VAL A 31 4.72 -0.78 11.38
CA VAL A 31 4.94 -0.39 9.97
C VAL A 31 4.45 1.02 9.64
N ALA A 32 3.99 1.77 10.63
CA ALA A 32 3.56 3.16 10.51
C ALA A 32 4.71 4.16 10.28
N GLY A 33 4.33 5.43 10.03
CA GLY A 33 5.25 6.58 10.01
C GLY A 33 6.22 6.65 8.82
N ARG A 34 6.02 5.82 7.78
CA ARG A 34 6.93 5.78 6.64
C ARG A 34 6.67 6.94 5.67
N PRO A 35 7.69 7.73 5.31
CA PRO A 35 7.54 8.77 4.31
C PRO A 35 7.28 8.17 2.94
N HIS A 36 6.58 8.91 2.08
CA HIS A 36 6.35 8.47 0.71
C HIS A 36 7.68 8.43 -0.05
N PRO A 37 7.99 7.30 -0.72
CA PRO A 37 9.24 7.17 -1.44
C PRO A 37 9.30 8.16 -2.63
N PRO A 38 10.49 8.73 -2.92
CA PRO A 38 10.64 9.84 -3.87
C PRO A 38 10.51 9.42 -5.34
N GLN A 39 10.73 8.15 -5.69
CA GLN A 39 10.76 7.69 -7.08
C GLN A 39 9.61 6.76 -7.41
N LEU A 40 8.84 7.12 -8.45
CA LEU A 40 7.72 6.36 -9.01
C LEU A 40 8.20 5.62 -10.25
N SER A 41 8.18 4.30 -10.20
CA SER A 41 8.53 3.40 -11.29
C SER A 41 7.24 2.71 -11.73
N THR A 42 6.77 3.02 -12.93
CA THR A 42 5.56 2.45 -13.57
C THR A 42 4.34 2.40 -12.65
N LEU A 43 3.51 3.43 -12.76
CA LEU A 43 2.25 3.51 -12.06
C LEU A 43 1.24 2.51 -12.64
N VAL A 44 0.81 1.51 -11.89
CA VAL A 44 -0.43 0.79 -12.19
C VAL A 44 -1.56 1.53 -11.47
N SER A 45 -2.06 2.58 -12.13
CA SER A 45 -3.21 3.33 -11.63
C SER A 45 -4.47 2.50 -11.88
N ALA A 46 -5.13 2.05 -10.82
CA ALA A 46 -6.53 1.65 -10.93
C ALA A 46 -7.36 2.94 -10.83
N ASP A 47 -7.56 3.62 -11.97
CA ASP A 47 -8.26 4.92 -12.11
C ASP A 47 -9.79 4.85 -11.86
N LEU A 48 -10.27 4.05 -10.89
CA LEU A 48 -11.70 3.79 -10.73
C LEU A 48 -12.33 4.28 -9.42
N LEU A 49 -11.60 4.98 -8.55
CA LEU A 49 -12.12 5.35 -7.23
C LEU A 49 -11.71 6.78 -6.83
N PHE A 50 -12.13 7.77 -7.61
CA PHE A 50 -12.19 9.14 -7.11
C PHE A 50 -13.48 9.28 -6.29
N GLU A 51 -13.45 8.91 -5.01
CA GLU A 51 -14.36 9.54 -4.05
C GLU A 51 -13.86 10.97 -3.80
N ASP A 52 -14.79 11.93 -3.85
CA ASP A 52 -14.53 13.33 -3.47
C ASP A 52 -14.27 13.37 -1.96
N GLY A 53 -13.02 13.17 -1.56
CA GLY A 53 -12.58 13.23 -0.17
C GLY A 53 -11.16 13.77 -0.04
N ASP A 54 -10.84 14.36 1.10
CA ASP A 54 -9.54 14.97 1.33
C ASP A 54 -8.50 13.89 1.65
N ILE A 55 -7.39 13.90 0.91
CA ILE A 55 -6.24 13.04 1.22
C ILE A 55 -5.61 13.53 2.52
N THR A 56 -5.74 12.75 3.58
CA THR A 56 -5.23 13.07 4.92
C THR A 56 -3.86 12.47 5.20
N GLY A 57 -3.41 11.53 4.38
CA GLY A 57 -2.06 10.99 4.46
C GLY A 57 -1.80 9.89 3.44
N LYS A 58 -0.57 9.37 3.46
CA LYS A 58 -0.14 8.26 2.61
C LYS A 58 0.95 7.42 3.28
N THR A 59 0.98 6.13 2.98
CA THR A 59 2.02 5.20 3.41
C THR A 59 2.38 4.23 2.28
N TRP A 60 3.41 3.41 2.48
CA TRP A 60 3.76 2.33 1.57
C TRP A 60 4.02 1.02 2.30
N LEU A 61 3.58 -0.08 1.69
CA LEU A 61 3.71 -1.43 2.22
C LEU A 61 4.37 -2.37 1.21
N THR A 62 5.12 -3.33 1.74
CA THR A 62 5.63 -4.51 1.05
C THR A 62 4.87 -5.75 1.50
N ARG A 63 5.01 -6.87 0.80
CA ARG A 63 4.42 -8.15 1.23
C ARG A 63 4.84 -8.61 2.64
N PRO A 64 6.12 -8.47 3.05
CA PRO A 64 6.51 -8.68 4.43
C PRO A 64 5.72 -7.82 5.44
N ASP A 65 5.38 -6.57 5.09
CA ASP A 65 4.57 -5.72 5.96
C ASP A 65 3.13 -6.23 6.06
N LEU A 66 2.53 -6.67 4.96
CA LEU A 66 1.19 -7.29 4.95
C LEU A 66 1.14 -8.54 5.83
N SER A 67 2.19 -9.36 5.77
CA SER A 67 2.33 -10.54 6.64
C SER A 67 2.42 -10.18 8.12
N ARG A 68 3.08 -9.06 8.46
CA ARG A 68 3.13 -8.54 9.85
C ARG A 68 1.79 -7.99 10.33
N MET A 69 0.98 -7.46 9.42
CA MET A 69 -0.34 -6.90 9.76
C MET A 69 -1.41 -7.97 9.97
N GLN A 70 -1.34 -9.11 9.27
CA GLN A 70 -2.36 -10.16 9.33
C GLN A 70 -2.79 -10.61 10.74
N PRO A 71 -1.87 -10.83 11.70
CA PRO A 71 -2.23 -11.27 13.05
C PRO A 71 -3.06 -10.25 13.83
N HIS A 72 -2.91 -8.96 13.52
CA HIS A 72 -3.53 -7.84 14.23
C HIS A 72 -4.80 -7.32 13.55
N ALA A 73 -5.06 -7.75 12.31
CA ALA A 73 -6.16 -7.25 11.51
C ALA A 73 -7.54 -7.79 11.96
N THR A 74 -8.54 -6.91 11.91
CA THR A 74 -9.95 -7.27 12.00
C THR A 74 -10.36 -8.19 10.84
N PRO A 75 -11.45 -8.97 10.95
CA PRO A 75 -11.91 -9.84 9.87
C PRO A 75 -12.10 -9.10 8.53
N GLU A 76 -12.65 -7.88 8.59
CA GLU A 76 -12.85 -7.00 7.43
C GLU A 76 -11.52 -6.60 6.79
N LEU A 77 -10.54 -6.16 7.59
CA LEU A 77 -9.22 -5.80 7.09
C LEU A 77 -8.41 -7.01 6.60
N LYS A 78 -8.61 -8.20 7.18
CA LYS A 78 -7.95 -9.44 6.70
C LYS A 78 -8.27 -9.73 5.24
N GLY A 79 -9.54 -9.59 4.84
CA GLY A 79 -9.93 -9.77 3.44
C GLY A 79 -9.18 -8.82 2.51
N ARG A 80 -9.04 -7.56 2.92
CA ARG A 80 -8.32 -6.53 2.17
C ARG A 80 -6.80 -6.77 2.12
N ILE A 81 -6.19 -7.14 3.24
CA ILE A 81 -4.76 -7.49 3.33
C ILE A 81 -4.44 -8.70 2.44
N ASN A 82 -5.31 -9.70 2.40
CA ASN A 82 -5.14 -10.86 1.52
C ASN A 82 -5.21 -10.47 0.04
N ALA A 83 -6.13 -9.58 -0.34
CA ALA A 83 -6.21 -9.07 -1.70
C ALA A 83 -4.94 -8.28 -2.09
N TRP A 84 -4.44 -7.45 -1.18
CA TRP A 84 -3.18 -6.72 -1.32
C TRP A 84 -1.98 -7.65 -1.48
N ASP A 85 -1.89 -8.71 -0.67
CA ASP A 85 -0.79 -9.67 -0.75
C ASP A 85 -0.83 -10.46 -2.06
N ALA A 86 -2.02 -10.90 -2.48
CA ALA A 86 -2.19 -11.59 -3.76
C ALA A 86 -1.80 -10.71 -4.95
N PHE A 87 -2.20 -9.44 -4.93
CA PHE A 87 -1.85 -8.48 -5.97
C PHE A 87 -0.34 -8.20 -6.03
N ALA A 88 0.28 -7.87 -4.90
CA ALA A 88 1.73 -7.65 -4.82
C ALA A 88 2.51 -8.92 -5.22
N GLY A 89 2.02 -10.08 -4.80
CA GLY A 89 2.59 -11.38 -5.17
C GLY A 89 2.53 -11.65 -6.67
N ALA A 90 1.45 -11.26 -7.35
CA ALA A 90 1.34 -11.40 -8.80
C ALA A 90 2.39 -10.56 -9.55
N LEU A 91 2.65 -9.34 -9.08
CA LEU A 91 3.69 -8.46 -9.63
C LEU A 91 5.10 -9.00 -9.38
N GLU A 92 5.37 -9.42 -8.15
CA GLU A 92 6.67 -10.00 -7.77
C GLU A 92 6.96 -11.29 -8.55
N ASN A 93 5.95 -12.15 -8.74
CA ASN A 93 6.06 -13.36 -9.55
C ASN A 93 6.34 -13.06 -11.04
N ALA A 94 5.95 -11.88 -11.53
CA ALA A 94 6.29 -11.39 -12.86
C ALA A 94 7.70 -10.77 -12.94
N GLY A 95 8.49 -10.86 -11.87
CA GLY A 95 9.85 -10.32 -11.78
C GLY A 95 9.90 -8.82 -11.45
N GLN A 96 8.77 -8.23 -11.04
CA GLN A 96 8.67 -6.81 -10.72
C GLN A 96 8.69 -6.60 -9.21
N ALA A 97 9.75 -5.98 -8.69
CA ALA A 97 9.76 -5.55 -7.30
C ALA A 97 8.60 -4.57 -7.07
N SER A 98 7.69 -4.92 -6.17
CA SER A 98 6.43 -4.20 -5.98
C SER A 98 6.35 -3.54 -4.61
N ARG A 99 5.63 -2.41 -4.55
CA ARG A 99 5.18 -1.82 -3.30
C ARG A 99 3.76 -1.30 -3.47
N LEU A 100 2.99 -1.32 -2.41
CA LEU A 100 1.63 -0.79 -2.39
C LEU A 100 1.68 0.60 -1.77
N ILE A 101 1.16 1.61 -2.48
CA ILE A 101 0.98 2.94 -1.91
C ILE A 101 -0.47 3.06 -1.45
N ILE A 102 -0.67 3.28 -0.16
CA ILE A 102 -2.00 3.43 0.42
C ILE A 102 -2.23 4.90 0.74
N TRP A 103 -3.38 5.40 0.33
CA TRP A 103 -3.82 6.77 0.55
C TRP A 103 -4.98 6.75 1.55
N PHE A 104 -4.92 7.62 2.53
CA PHE A 104 -6.00 7.81 3.49
C PHE A 104 -6.88 8.95 2.97
N ILE A 105 -8.15 8.66 2.71
CA ILE A 105 -9.15 9.63 2.23
C ILE A 105 -10.19 9.76 3.35
N ARG A 106 -10.58 11.00 3.67
CA ARG A 106 -11.66 11.31 4.61
C ARG A 106 -12.82 12.00 3.92
#